data_AF-A0A524IZ22-F1
#
_entry.id   AF-A0A524IZ22-F1
#
_cell.length_a   1.000
_cell.length_b   1.000
_cell.length_c   1.000
_cell.angle_alpha   90.00
_cell.angle_beta   90.00
_cell.angle_gamma   90.00
#
_symmetry.space_group_name_H-M   'P 1'
#
loop_
_entity.id
_entity.type
_entity.pdbx_description
1 polymer ?
#
loop_
_entity_poly.entity_id
_entity_poly.type
_entity_poly.pdbx_seq_one_letter_code
_entity_poly.pdbx_strand_id
1 'polypeptide(L)' 'MSEGVMPAGYAADDGAALVFRDERLADVVASRPDARAYRVERGSDGAAVETVLPTRHLG' A
#
# COMPACT_ATOMS: atom_id res chain seq x y z
N MET A 1 5.58 -25.96 2.24
CA MET A 1 6.30 -24.74 1.83
C MET A 1 5.38 -24.03 0.87
N SER A 2 4.78 -22.91 1.27
CA SER A 2 3.96 -22.13 0.32
C SER A 2 4.93 -21.64 -0.75
N GLU A 3 4.69 -22.01 -2.00
CA GLU A 3 5.25 -21.33 -3.17
C GLU A 3 5.14 -19.82 -2.85
N GLY A 4 6.23 -19.06 -2.94
CA GLY A 4 6.35 -17.67 -2.47
C GLY A 4 5.44 -16.69 -3.22
N VAL A 5 4.14 -16.91 -3.15
CA VAL A 5 3.09 -16.16 -3.80
C VAL A 5 2.71 -15.08 -2.82
N MET A 6 3.11 -13.84 -3.11
CA MET A 6 2.59 -12.70 -2.38
C MET A 6 1.10 -12.54 -2.72
N PRO A 7 0.18 -12.71 -1.75
CA PRO A 7 -1.20 -12.32 -1.94
C PRO A 7 -1.29 -10.81 -2.14
N ALA A 8 -2.39 -10.33 -2.72
CA ALA A 8 -2.63 -8.89 -2.83
C ALA A 8 -2.53 -8.25 -1.44
N GLY A 9 -1.83 -7.12 -1.37
CA GLY A 9 -1.46 -6.51 -0.11
C GLY A 9 -1.28 -5.00 -0.22
N TYR A 10 -0.69 -4.42 0.81
CA TYR A 10 -0.41 -3.00 0.87
C TYR A 10 1.05 -2.77 1.23
N ALA A 11 1.65 -1.74 0.63
CA ALA A 11 2.98 -1.24 0.97
C ALA A 11 2.88 0.22 1.41
N ALA A 12 3.79 0.67 2.26
CA ALA A 12 3.87 2.05 2.71
C ALA A 12 5.34 2.48 2.76
N ASP A 13 5.62 3.66 2.20
CA ASP A 13 6.92 4.30 2.31
C ASP A 13 7.19 4.74 3.75
N ASP A 14 8.45 5.07 4.03
CA ASP A 14 8.83 5.74 5.27
C ASP A 14 8.10 7.09 5.41
N GLY A 15 7.24 7.19 6.42
CA GLY A 15 6.38 8.35 6.65
C GLY A 15 4.97 8.24 6.07
N ALA A 16 4.56 7.10 5.51
CA ALA A 16 3.18 6.81 5.13
C ALA A 16 2.52 5.79 6.09
N ALA A 17 1.21 5.90 6.26
CA ALA A 17 0.42 4.97 7.07
C ALA A 17 -0.93 4.66 6.41
N LEU A 18 -1.32 3.39 6.51
CA LEU A 18 -2.62 2.87 6.07
C LEU A 18 -3.59 2.88 7.26
N VAL A 19 -4.72 3.58 7.13
CA VAL A 19 -5.75 3.65 8.17
C VAL A 19 -6.86 2.67 7.83
N PHE A 20 -6.92 1.57 8.58
CA PHE A 20 -8.00 0.60 8.44
C PHE A 20 -9.14 0.91 9.43
N ARG A 21 -10.36 0.71 8.96
CA ARG A 21 -11.56 0.62 9.79
C ARG A 21 -12.17 -0.74 9.54
N ASP A 22 -12.18 -1.56 10.57
CA ASP A 22 -12.41 -3.00 10.47
C ASP A 22 -11.42 -3.60 9.44
N GLU A 23 -11.94 -4.28 8.42
CA GLU A 23 -11.14 -4.92 7.37
C GLU A 23 -10.96 -4.04 6.12
N ARG A 24 -11.45 -2.80 6.15
CA ARG A 24 -11.45 -1.90 4.99
C ARG A 24 -10.43 -0.79 5.15
N LEU A 25 -9.65 -0.56 4.10
CA LEU A 25 -8.80 0.63 4.02
C LEU A 25 -9.70 1.86 3.91
N ALA A 26 -9.64 2.73 4.92
CA ALA A 26 -10.49 3.91 5.04
C ALA A 26 -9.78 5.20 4.62
N ASP A 27 -8.46 5.31 4.87
CA ASP A 27 -7.65 6.46 4.47
C ASP A 27 -6.18 6.06 4.34
N VAL A 28 -5.38 6.89 3.65
CA VAL A 28 -3.92 6.83 3.67
C VAL A 28 -3.39 8.20 4.04
N VAL A 29 -2.54 8.25 5.06
CA VAL A 29 -1.98 9.49 5.57
C VAL A 29 -0.47 9.48 5.49
N ALA A 30 0.14 10.65 5.35
CA ALA A 30 1.58 10.81 5.34
C ALA A 30 2.05 11.96 6.24
N SER A 31 3.18 11.75 6.92
CA SER A 31 3.88 12.81 7.67
C SER A 31 4.87 13.58 6.79
N ARG A 32 5.21 13.07 5.62
CA ARG A 32 6.09 13.71 4.64
C ARG A 32 5.34 13.99 3.34
N PRO A 33 5.64 15.09 2.63
CA PRO A 33 4.93 15.45 1.40
C PRO A 33 5.09 14.42 0.27
N ASP A 34 6.19 13.67 0.27
CA ASP A 34 6.52 12.71 -0.79
C ASP A 34 6.25 11.24 -0.42
N ALA A 35 5.92 10.93 0.83
CA ALA A 35 5.65 9.55 1.24
C ALA A 35 4.29 9.07 0.69
N ARG A 36 4.24 7.82 0.22
CA ARG A 36 3.03 7.22 -0.37
C ARG A 36 2.76 5.84 0.22
N ALA A 37 1.54 5.36 0.01
CA ALA A 37 1.20 3.95 0.15
C ALA A 37 0.70 3.39 -1.18
N TYR A 38 0.74 2.06 -1.31
CA TYR A 38 0.47 1.36 -2.54
C TYR A 38 -0.45 0.17 -2.29
N ARG A 39 -1.33 -0.09 -3.25
CA ARG A 39 -1.95 -1.40 -3.41
C ARG A 39 -1.01 -2.25 -4.24
N VAL A 40 -0.62 -3.40 -3.71
CA VAL A 40 0.28 -4.34 -4.37
C VAL A 40 -0.52 -5.54 -4.84
N GLU A 41 -0.45 -5.83 -6.13
CA GLU A 41 -1.13 -6.95 -6.75
C GLU A 41 -0.16 -7.75 -7.62
N ARG A 42 -0.51 -8.99 -7.92
CA ARG A 42 0.31 -9.82 -8.80
C ARG A 42 -0.01 -9.50 -10.26
N GLY A 43 1.00 -9.06 -10.99
CA GLY A 43 0.95 -8.87 -12.44
C GLY A 43 0.82 -10.19 -13.19
N SER A 44 0.47 -10.12 -14.48
CA SER A 44 0.30 -11.28 -15.35
C SER A 44 1.58 -12.09 -15.56
N ASP A 45 2.74 -11.47 -15.39
CA ASP A 45 4.08 -12.07 -15.43
C ASP A 45 4.54 -12.62 -14.08
N GLY A 46 3.71 -12.48 -13.04
CA GLY A 46 4.01 -12.88 -11.68
C GLY A 46 4.82 -11.86 -10.89
N ALA A 47 5.16 -10.71 -11.45
CA ALA A 47 5.80 -9.62 -10.73
C ALA A 47 4.80 -8.89 -9.82
N ALA A 48 5.32 -8.14 -8.84
CA ALA A 48 4.51 -7.23 -8.03
C ALA A 48 4.22 -5.96 -8.84
N VAL A 49 2.94 -5.60 -8.94
CA VAL A 49 2.47 -4.35 -9.53
C VAL A 49 1.97 -3.46 -8.40
N GLU A 50 2.58 -2.29 -8.28
CA GLU A 50 2.25 -1.32 -7.24
C GLU A 50 1.40 -0.19 -7.84
N THR A 51 0.24 0.06 -7.26
CA THR A 51 -0.62 1.20 -7.62
C THR A 51 -0.64 2.18 -6.46
N VAL A 52 -0.20 3.42 -6.71
CA VAL A 52 -0.21 4.49 -5.72
C VAL A 52 -1.64 4.74 -5.21
N LEU A 53 -1.80 4.81 -3.90
CA LEU A 53 -3.05 5.14 -3.25
C LEU A 53 -3.15 6.65 -2.97
N PRO A 54 -4.35 7.26 -3.08
CA PRO A 54 -4.57 8.64 -2.68
C PRO A 54 -4.11 8.85 -1.25
N THR A 55 -3.09 9.69 -1.07
CA THR A 55 -2.42 9.88 0.22
C THR A 55 -2.59 11.33 0.66
N ARG A 56 -3.08 11.53 1.88
CA ARG A 56 -3.27 12.86 2.46
C ARG A 56 -2.10 13.21 3.39
N HIS A 57 -1.33 14.23 3.02
CA HIS A 57 -0.29 14.79 3.88
C HIS A 57 -0.91 15.50 5.10
N LEU A 58 -0.29 15.33 6.27
CA LEU A 58 -0.82 15.81 7.55
C LEU A 58 -0.24 17.17 8.01
N GLY A 59 0.77 17.70 7.33
CA GLY A 59 1.38 19.00 7.69
C GLY A 59 2.89 19.01 7.58
#